data_AF-G0MZT8-F1
#
_entry.id   AF-G0MZT8-F1
#
_cell.length_a   1.000
_cell.length_b   1.000
_cell.length_c   1.000
_cell.angle_alpha   90.00
_cell.angle_beta   90.00
_cell.angle_gamma   90.00
#
_symmetry.space_group_name_H-M   'P 1'
#
loop_
_entity.id
_entity.type
_entity.pdbx_description
1 polymer ?
#
loop_
_entity_poly.entity_id
_entity_poly.type
_entity_poly.pdbx_seq_one_letter_code
_entity_poly.pdbx_strand_id
1 'polypeptide(L)'
;MDLATIERFAETLLAPPNLVTAESREQATFFFEDLKKKIAITDCLILLRESKNPFVLFQIGQAVGEIVLRDWSLIEADDVQVAYKTLLEFVATSLSLESYVTGACLKSAAMIIKRGILDGKSGDQEELYQFIHQMLTNESATIQAAGCLFISALIEQFSSAWRNSKFSITWDFHLQAKSVFENNGLRRLLEMSLTTLHALSNQEDIVGNNFTRRLCDRFLEVSENILSWNFSSKLYRRFLSNHQVN
;
A
#
# COMPACT_ATOMS: atom_id res chain seq x y z
N MET A 1 3.44 -24.15 6.54
CA MET A 1 1.97 -24.35 6.65
C MET A 1 1.48 -24.84 5.29
N ASP A 2 0.47 -25.71 5.24
CA ASP A 2 -0.01 -26.26 3.95
C ASP A 2 -0.93 -25.27 3.22
N LEU A 3 -0.54 -24.84 2.01
CA LEU A 3 -1.28 -23.91 1.17
C LEU A 3 -2.69 -24.43 0.85
N ALA A 4 -2.83 -25.73 0.57
CA ALA A 4 -4.12 -26.32 0.23
C ALA A 4 -5.13 -26.18 1.39
N THR A 5 -4.65 -26.33 2.63
CA THR A 5 -5.46 -26.10 3.82
C THR A 5 -5.92 -24.64 3.93
N ILE A 6 -5.04 -23.66 3.66
CA ILE A 6 -5.37 -22.24 3.69
C ILE A 6 -6.43 -21.90 2.63
N GLU A 7 -6.25 -22.39 1.40
CA GLU A 7 -7.17 -22.16 0.29
C GLU A 7 -8.56 -22.77 0.56
N ARG A 8 -8.61 -23.96 1.19
CA ARG A 8 -9.88 -24.57 1.59
C ARG A 8 -10.64 -23.74 2.63
N PHE A 9 -9.95 -23.14 3.60
CA PHE A 9 -10.58 -22.23 4.56
C PHE A 9 -11.06 -20.94 3.87
N ALA A 10 -10.33 -20.43 2.87
CA ALA A 10 -10.78 -19.29 2.08
C ALA A 10 -12.07 -19.61 1.30
N GLU A 11 -12.13 -20.77 0.65
CA GLU A 11 -13.33 -21.25 -0.05
C GLU A 11 -14.52 -21.38 0.90
N THR A 12 -14.28 -21.89 2.12
CA THR A 12 -15.31 -22.01 3.17
C THR A 12 -15.89 -20.65 3.56
N LEU A 13 -15.06 -19.61 3.66
CA LEU A 13 -15.52 -18.25 3.98
C LEU A 13 -16.33 -17.62 2.85
N LEU A 14 -15.88 -17.80 1.60
CA LEU A 14 -16.51 -17.18 0.43
C LEU A 14 -17.72 -17.95 -0.10
N ALA A 15 -17.85 -19.24 0.24
CA ALA A 15 -18.94 -20.06 -0.27
C ALA A 15 -20.32 -19.51 0.18
N PRO A 16 -21.37 -19.70 -0.62
CA PRO A 16 -22.73 -19.26 -0.30
C PRO A 16 -23.29 -19.76 1.05
N PRO A 17 -24.15 -19.00 1.77
CA PRO A 17 -24.65 -19.38 3.10
C PRO A 17 -25.45 -20.66 3.20
N ASN A 18 -26.00 -21.13 2.09
CA ASN A 18 -26.70 -22.40 2.00
C ASN A 18 -25.77 -23.61 1.80
N LEU A 19 -24.48 -23.41 1.50
CA LEU A 19 -23.52 -24.48 1.25
C LEU A 19 -22.56 -24.75 2.42
N VAL A 20 -22.56 -23.88 3.43
CA VAL A 20 -21.62 -23.95 4.56
C VAL A 20 -22.36 -23.66 5.86
N THR A 21 -22.05 -24.43 6.91
CA THR A 21 -22.61 -24.18 8.24
C THR A 21 -22.01 -22.91 8.85
N ALA A 22 -22.75 -22.30 9.79
CA ALA A 22 -22.26 -21.15 10.53
C ALA A 22 -20.97 -21.49 11.30
N GLU A 23 -20.92 -22.68 11.91
CA GLU A 23 -19.75 -23.17 12.66
C GLU A 23 -18.50 -23.29 11.79
N SER A 24 -18.61 -23.90 10.59
CA SER A 24 -17.45 -24.03 9.70
C SER A 24 -16.92 -22.67 9.22
N ARG A 25 -17.81 -21.68 9.04
CA ARG A 25 -17.38 -20.30 8.73
C ARG A 25 -16.74 -19.59 9.90
N GLU A 26 -17.25 -19.80 11.11
CA GLU A 26 -16.65 -19.25 12.33
C GLU A 26 -15.24 -19.82 12.51
N GLN A 27 -15.07 -21.14 12.35
CA GLN A 27 -13.77 -21.80 12.37
C GLN A 27 -12.82 -21.23 11.31
N ALA A 28 -13.29 -21.03 10.07
CA ALA A 28 -12.49 -20.45 9.00
C ALA A 28 -12.11 -18.98 9.29
N THR A 29 -13.01 -18.20 9.90
CA THR A 29 -12.73 -16.82 10.31
C THR A 29 -11.65 -16.79 11.38
N PHE A 30 -11.82 -17.60 12.42
CA PHE A 30 -10.84 -17.74 13.50
C PHE A 30 -9.48 -18.19 12.97
N PHE A 31 -9.46 -19.11 12.00
CA PHE A 31 -8.23 -19.54 11.35
C PHE A 31 -7.45 -18.38 10.74
N PHE A 32 -8.08 -17.50 9.95
CA PHE A 32 -7.37 -16.36 9.35
C PHE A 32 -6.95 -15.30 10.39
N GLU A 33 -7.73 -15.11 11.45
CA GLU A 33 -7.33 -14.22 12.56
C GLU A 33 -6.11 -14.75 13.32
N ASP A 34 -6.06 -16.06 13.59
CA ASP A 34 -4.94 -16.72 14.24
C ASP A 34 -3.71 -16.78 13.32
N LEU A 35 -3.94 -17.02 12.02
CA LEU A 35 -2.91 -17.03 10.99
C LEU A 35 -2.10 -15.73 11.00
N LYS A 36 -2.77 -14.57 10.96
CA LYS A 36 -2.11 -13.24 10.97
C LYS A 36 -1.24 -12.98 12.20
N LYS A 37 -1.55 -13.64 13.32
CA LYS A 37 -0.78 -13.50 14.57
C LYS A 37 0.48 -14.37 14.59
N LYS A 38 0.48 -15.50 13.88
CA LYS A 38 1.51 -16.54 13.99
C LYS A 38 2.39 -16.68 12.75
N ILE A 39 1.88 -16.31 11.57
CA ILE A 39 2.62 -16.45 10.32
C ILE A 39 3.83 -15.53 10.29
N ALA A 40 4.97 -16.05 9.84
CA ALA A 40 6.17 -15.26 9.63
C ALA A 40 6.06 -14.46 8.34
N ILE A 41 6.77 -13.33 8.28
CA ILE A 41 6.80 -12.49 7.08
C ILE A 41 7.29 -13.26 5.84
N THR A 42 8.32 -14.10 6.00
CA THR A 42 8.88 -14.94 4.93
C THR A 42 7.84 -15.89 4.34
N ASP A 43 7.03 -16.54 5.19
CA ASP A 43 5.94 -17.41 4.76
C ASP A 43 4.86 -16.63 4.00
N CYS A 44 4.55 -15.41 4.43
CA CYS A 44 3.64 -14.54 3.68
C CYS A 44 4.16 -14.23 2.27
N LEU A 45 5.45 -13.92 2.14
CA LEU A 45 6.05 -13.61 0.83
C LEU A 45 6.07 -14.84 -0.09
N ILE A 46 6.23 -16.04 0.46
CA ILE A 46 6.10 -17.31 -0.29
C ILE A 46 4.65 -17.50 -0.75
N LEU A 47 3.67 -17.37 0.16
CA LEU A 47 2.25 -17.56 -0.16
C LEU A 47 1.73 -16.57 -1.22
N LEU A 48 2.24 -15.33 -1.24
CA LEU A 48 1.92 -14.36 -2.30
C LEU A 48 2.32 -14.84 -3.70
N ARG A 49 3.39 -15.65 -3.80
CA ARG A 49 3.89 -16.17 -5.08
C ARG A 49 3.23 -17.48 -5.48
N GLU A 50 2.83 -18.29 -4.51
CA GLU A 50 2.31 -19.65 -4.74
C GLU A 50 0.79 -19.71 -4.88
N SER A 51 0.05 -18.92 -4.09
CA SER A 51 -1.40 -18.99 -4.11
C SER A 51 -2.00 -18.32 -5.34
N LYS A 52 -3.05 -18.93 -5.88
CA LYS A 52 -3.90 -18.32 -6.91
C LYS A 52 -5.27 -17.91 -6.36
N ASN A 53 -5.55 -18.21 -5.10
CA ASN A 53 -6.81 -17.87 -4.45
C ASN A 53 -6.82 -16.37 -4.08
N PRO A 54 -7.71 -15.54 -4.69
CA PRO A 54 -7.70 -14.10 -4.46
C PRO A 54 -7.94 -13.68 -3.00
N PHE A 55 -8.72 -14.45 -2.24
CA PHE A 55 -8.94 -14.13 -0.83
C PHE A 55 -7.73 -14.44 0.03
N VAL A 56 -7.02 -15.54 -0.25
CA VAL A 56 -5.73 -15.82 0.41
C VAL A 56 -4.75 -14.70 0.11
N LEU A 57 -4.59 -14.32 -1.16
CA LEU A 57 -3.70 -13.23 -1.57
C LEU A 57 -4.06 -11.90 -0.87
N PHE A 58 -5.35 -11.59 -0.74
CA PHE A 58 -5.82 -10.44 0.02
C PHE A 58 -5.43 -10.50 1.49
N GLN A 59 -5.70 -11.63 2.17
CA GLN A 59 -5.39 -11.80 3.60
C GLN A 59 -3.88 -11.71 3.85
N ILE A 60 -3.07 -12.33 2.99
CA ILE A 60 -1.62 -12.31 3.09
C ILE A 60 -1.05 -10.93 2.75
N GLY A 61 -1.54 -10.27 1.70
CA GLY A 61 -1.15 -8.91 1.35
C GLY A 61 -1.39 -7.92 2.51
N GLN A 62 -2.50 -8.07 3.23
CA GLN A 62 -2.73 -7.33 4.49
C GLN A 62 -1.75 -7.74 5.60
N ALA A 63 -1.59 -9.05 5.81
CA ALA A 63 -0.75 -9.59 6.88
C ALA A 63 0.68 -9.08 6.82
N VAL A 64 1.29 -8.98 5.63
CA VAL A 64 2.65 -8.45 5.46
C VAL A 64 2.81 -7.07 6.10
N GLY A 65 1.90 -6.13 5.79
CA GLY A 65 1.94 -4.78 6.38
C GLY A 65 1.74 -4.80 7.89
N GLU A 66 0.81 -5.61 8.39
CA GLU A 66 0.51 -5.70 9.83
C GLU A 66 1.66 -6.33 10.63
N ILE A 67 2.29 -7.37 10.10
CA ILE A 67 3.44 -8.06 10.71
C ILE A 67 4.63 -7.11 10.77
N VAL A 68 4.96 -6.44 9.66
CA VAL A 68 6.10 -5.51 9.62
C VAL A 68 5.92 -4.37 10.62
N LEU A 69 4.72 -3.80 10.73
CA LEU A 69 4.47 -2.72 11.69
C LEU A 69 4.48 -3.21 13.14
N ARG A 70 3.93 -4.40 13.41
CA ARG A 70 3.90 -5.01 14.75
C ARG A 70 5.31 -5.33 15.25
N ASP A 71 6.14 -5.92 14.38
CA ASP A 71 7.45 -6.46 14.73
C ASP A 71 8.57 -5.51 14.29
N TRP A 72 8.27 -4.23 14.06
CA TRP A 72 9.18 -3.23 13.45
C TRP A 72 10.55 -3.12 14.11
N SER A 73 10.61 -3.22 15.44
CA SER A 73 11.87 -3.16 16.20
C SER A 73 12.71 -4.43 16.09
N LEU A 74 12.11 -5.54 15.65
CA LEU A 74 12.71 -6.86 15.56
C LEU A 74 13.15 -7.22 14.13
N ILE A 75 12.66 -6.49 13.12
CA ILE A 75 12.93 -6.74 11.70
C ILE A 75 14.06 -5.82 11.22
N GLU A 76 15.02 -6.39 10.50
CA GLU A 76 16.13 -5.65 9.90
C GLU A 76 15.68 -4.81 8.69
N ALA A 77 16.44 -3.75 8.39
CA ALA A 77 16.08 -2.83 7.30
C ALA A 77 15.97 -3.54 5.94
N ASP A 78 16.82 -4.52 5.66
CA ASP A 78 16.80 -5.28 4.41
C ASP A 78 15.50 -6.09 4.28
N ASP A 79 15.05 -6.73 5.35
CA ASP A 79 13.80 -7.50 5.36
C ASP A 79 12.56 -6.60 5.22
N VAL A 80 12.59 -5.41 5.84
CA VAL A 80 11.55 -4.37 5.65
C VAL A 80 11.46 -3.98 4.18
N GLN A 81 12.61 -3.76 3.53
CA GLN A 81 12.66 -3.40 2.11
C GLN A 81 12.17 -4.51 1.20
N VAL A 82 12.63 -5.75 1.42
CA VAL A 82 12.18 -6.92 0.68
C VAL A 82 10.67 -7.08 0.77
N ALA A 83 10.08 -6.85 1.94
CA ALA A 83 8.65 -7.01 2.16
C ALA A 83 7.81 -6.07 1.28
N TYR A 84 8.05 -4.75 1.33
CA TYR A 84 7.24 -3.82 0.53
C TYR A 84 7.59 -3.90 -0.96
N LYS A 85 8.86 -4.09 -1.33
CA LYS A 85 9.27 -4.25 -2.74
C LYS A 85 8.60 -5.48 -3.35
N THR A 86 8.53 -6.60 -2.63
CA THR A 86 7.80 -7.80 -3.08
C THR A 86 6.31 -7.55 -3.30
N LEU A 87 5.65 -6.79 -2.41
CA LEU A 87 4.23 -6.43 -2.61
C LEU A 87 4.02 -5.59 -3.87
N LEU A 88 4.92 -4.64 -4.14
CA LEU A 88 4.85 -3.77 -5.31
C LEU A 88 5.14 -4.53 -6.62
N GLU A 89 6.19 -5.34 -6.63
CA GLU A 89 6.55 -6.22 -7.76
C GLU A 89 5.45 -7.22 -8.07
N PHE A 90 4.83 -7.82 -7.04
CA PHE A 90 3.71 -8.73 -7.21
C PHE A 90 2.54 -8.06 -7.94
N VAL A 91 2.19 -6.83 -7.55
CA VAL A 91 1.14 -6.06 -8.23
C VAL A 91 1.52 -5.70 -9.66
N ALA A 92 2.77 -5.31 -9.90
CA ALA A 92 3.24 -4.88 -11.22
C ALA A 92 3.36 -6.03 -12.23
N THR A 93 3.63 -7.25 -11.77
CA THR A 93 3.91 -8.41 -12.63
C THR A 93 2.71 -9.35 -12.82
N SER A 94 1.67 -9.21 -12.02
CA SER A 94 0.50 -10.09 -12.10
C SER A 94 -0.48 -9.66 -13.19
N LEU A 95 -0.82 -10.59 -14.09
CA LEU A 95 -1.62 -10.31 -15.29
C LEU A 95 -3.11 -10.05 -15.03
N SER A 96 -3.65 -10.44 -13.86
CA SER A 96 -5.07 -10.28 -13.54
C SER A 96 -5.34 -10.41 -12.03
N LEU A 97 -4.96 -9.39 -11.26
CA LEU A 97 -5.32 -9.33 -9.84
C LEU A 97 -6.70 -8.70 -9.65
N GLU A 98 -7.43 -9.24 -8.68
CA GLU A 98 -8.63 -8.61 -8.17
C GLU A 98 -8.30 -7.25 -7.54
N SER A 99 -9.15 -6.25 -7.77
CA SER A 99 -8.91 -4.87 -7.33
C SER A 99 -8.70 -4.75 -5.81
N TYR A 100 -9.40 -5.57 -5.02
CA TYR A 100 -9.24 -5.59 -3.56
C TYR A 100 -7.90 -6.20 -3.12
N VAL A 101 -7.34 -7.14 -3.89
CA VAL A 101 -6.00 -7.68 -3.65
C VAL A 101 -4.96 -6.62 -3.93
N THR A 102 -5.04 -5.97 -5.10
CA THR A 102 -4.17 -4.84 -5.46
C THR A 102 -4.22 -3.76 -4.38
N GLY A 103 -5.41 -3.35 -3.96
CA GLY A 103 -5.59 -2.35 -2.91
C GLY A 103 -4.95 -2.76 -1.58
N ALA A 104 -5.10 -4.03 -1.17
CA ALA A 104 -4.48 -4.53 0.06
C ALA A 104 -2.95 -4.49 0.00
N CYS A 105 -2.35 -4.98 -1.08
CA CYS A 105 -0.89 -4.98 -1.26
C CYS A 105 -0.31 -3.57 -1.29
N LEU A 106 -0.90 -2.66 -2.09
CA LEU A 106 -0.43 -1.28 -2.20
C LEU A 106 -0.60 -0.51 -0.88
N LYS A 107 -1.70 -0.75 -0.15
CA LYS A 107 -1.92 -0.16 1.17
C LYS A 107 -0.88 -0.65 2.18
N SER A 108 -0.60 -1.96 2.22
CA SER A 108 0.43 -2.53 3.09
C SER A 108 1.82 -1.97 2.77
N ALA A 109 2.17 -1.85 1.48
CA ALA A 109 3.43 -1.21 1.08
C ALA A 109 3.51 0.25 1.57
N ALA A 110 2.45 1.03 1.37
CA ALA A 110 2.37 2.41 1.85
C ALA A 110 2.48 2.53 3.38
N MET A 111 1.89 1.58 4.13
CA MET A 111 2.02 1.51 5.60
C MET A 111 3.48 1.32 6.03
N ILE A 112 4.18 0.38 5.39
CA ILE A 112 5.59 0.07 5.66
C ILE A 112 6.48 1.29 5.34
N ILE A 113 6.27 1.92 4.18
CA ILE A 113 7.02 3.11 3.76
C ILE A 113 6.81 4.28 4.73
N LYS A 114 5.56 4.54 5.17
CA LYS A 114 5.31 5.57 6.19
C LYS A 114 6.05 5.27 7.49
N ARG A 115 6.10 3.99 7.90
CA ARG A 115 6.76 3.62 9.15
C ARG A 115 8.28 3.82 9.09
N GLY A 116 8.90 3.63 7.93
CA GLY A 116 10.34 3.79 7.70
C GLY A 116 10.82 5.20 7.38
N ILE A 117 9.92 6.17 7.17
CA ILE A 117 10.29 7.49 6.69
C ILE A 117 11.21 8.28 7.65
N LEU A 118 11.17 7.98 8.96
CA LEU A 118 11.93 8.71 9.98
C LEU A 118 13.22 8.01 10.41
N ASP A 119 13.27 6.68 10.33
CA ASP A 119 14.42 5.87 10.75
C ASP A 119 15.20 5.26 9.57
N GLY A 120 14.74 5.47 8.34
CA GLY A 120 15.41 5.04 7.12
C GLY A 120 15.29 3.55 6.81
N LYS A 121 14.57 2.75 7.62
CA LYS A 121 14.45 1.30 7.37
C LYS A 121 13.75 0.96 6.05
N SER A 122 12.98 1.88 5.47
CA SER A 122 12.34 1.69 4.16
C SER A 122 13.28 1.85 2.97
N GLY A 123 14.56 2.17 3.19
CA GLY A 123 15.56 2.38 2.15
C GLY A 123 15.51 3.78 1.53
N ASP A 124 16.17 3.94 0.39
CA ASP A 124 16.27 5.21 -0.32
C ASP A 124 14.92 5.63 -0.92
N GLN A 125 14.53 6.87 -0.67
CA GLN A 125 13.31 7.45 -1.23
C GLN A 125 13.41 7.67 -2.73
N GLU A 126 14.60 7.92 -3.28
CA GLU A 126 14.77 8.10 -4.73
C GLU A 126 14.44 6.82 -5.50
N GLU A 127 14.86 5.65 -4.99
CA GLU A 127 14.49 4.35 -5.58
C GLU A 127 12.96 4.17 -5.62
N LEU A 128 12.27 4.54 -4.53
CA LEU A 128 10.81 4.48 -4.46
C LEU A 128 10.16 5.39 -5.51
N TYR A 129 10.59 6.65 -5.63
CA TYR A 129 10.01 7.57 -6.61
C TYR A 129 10.32 7.15 -8.05
N GLN A 130 11.52 6.60 -8.31
CA GLN A 130 11.85 6.03 -9.62
C GLN A 130 10.93 4.84 -9.95
N PHE A 131 10.67 3.96 -8.98
CA PHE A 131 9.74 2.85 -9.17
C PHE A 131 8.32 3.35 -9.47
N ILE A 132 7.81 4.33 -8.70
CA ILE A 132 6.50 4.93 -8.95
C ILE A 132 6.47 5.53 -10.36
N HIS A 133 7.53 6.25 -10.77
CA HIS A 133 7.62 6.84 -12.10
C HIS A 133 7.51 5.76 -13.19
N GLN A 134 8.26 4.66 -13.05
CA GLN A 134 8.20 3.53 -13.98
C GLN A 134 6.80 2.90 -14.06
N MET A 135 6.05 2.84 -12.95
CA MET A 135 4.66 2.39 -12.99
C MET A 135 3.78 3.35 -13.78
N LEU A 136 3.89 4.66 -13.53
CA LEU A 136 3.06 5.68 -14.20
C LEU A 136 3.33 5.79 -15.70
N THR A 137 4.59 5.61 -16.13
CA THR A 137 4.98 5.69 -17.54
C THR A 137 5.01 4.32 -18.23
N ASN A 138 4.48 3.27 -17.59
CA ASN A 138 4.46 1.93 -18.17
C ASN A 138 3.52 1.87 -19.39
N GLU A 139 3.86 1.03 -20.37
CA GLU A 139 2.99 0.78 -21.53
C GLU A 139 1.70 0.05 -21.15
N SER A 140 1.75 -0.77 -20.10
CA SER A 140 0.58 -1.43 -19.53
C SER A 140 -0.23 -0.44 -18.71
N ALA A 141 -1.39 -0.13 -19.26
CA ALA A 141 -2.32 0.82 -18.69
C ALA A 141 -2.88 0.34 -17.33
N THR A 142 -2.94 -0.98 -17.10
CA THR A 142 -3.23 -1.59 -15.78
C THR A 142 -2.15 -1.25 -14.74
N ILE A 143 -0.88 -1.28 -15.13
CA ILE A 143 0.24 -0.92 -14.24
C ILE A 143 0.21 0.59 -13.94
N GLN A 144 -0.12 1.43 -14.93
CA GLN A 144 -0.31 2.87 -14.71
C GLN A 144 -1.41 3.14 -13.68
N ALA A 145 -2.55 2.47 -13.82
CA ALA A 145 -3.65 2.57 -12.86
C ALA A 145 -3.24 2.10 -11.44
N ALA A 146 -2.46 1.02 -11.34
CA ALA A 146 -1.89 0.57 -10.07
C ALA A 146 -0.92 1.61 -9.47
N GLY A 147 -0.15 2.30 -10.30
CA GLY A 147 0.71 3.42 -9.90
C GLY A 147 -0.10 4.56 -9.27
N CYS A 148 -1.20 4.97 -9.91
CA CYS A 148 -2.12 5.98 -9.33
C CYS A 148 -2.71 5.51 -8.00
N LEU A 149 -3.16 4.25 -7.90
CA LEU A 149 -3.67 3.68 -6.67
C LEU A 149 -2.62 3.66 -5.55
N PHE A 150 -1.36 3.39 -5.90
CA PHE A 150 -0.28 3.41 -4.93
C PHE A 150 0.01 4.82 -4.41
N ILE A 151 0.01 5.82 -5.28
CA ILE A 151 0.11 7.23 -4.88
C ILE A 151 -1.04 7.61 -3.94
N SER A 152 -2.28 7.25 -4.29
CA SER A 152 -3.44 7.47 -3.43
C SER A 152 -3.28 6.78 -2.07
N ALA A 153 -2.77 5.55 -2.04
CA ALA A 153 -2.49 4.82 -0.79
C ALA A 153 -1.43 5.55 0.06
N LEU A 154 -0.36 6.06 -0.55
CA LEU A 154 0.65 6.87 0.17
C LEU A 154 0.01 8.13 0.76
N ILE A 155 -0.70 8.92 -0.04
CA ILE A 155 -1.40 10.14 0.41
C ILE A 155 -2.33 9.81 1.59
N GLU A 156 -3.13 8.75 1.46
CA GLU A 156 -4.06 8.32 2.51
C GLU A 156 -3.33 7.89 3.80
N GLN A 157 -2.22 7.16 3.68
CA GLN A 157 -1.42 6.78 4.84
C GLN A 157 -0.81 7.99 5.53
N PHE A 158 -0.22 8.93 4.79
CA PHE A 158 0.47 10.08 5.36
C PHE A 158 -0.47 11.19 5.87
N SER A 159 -1.70 11.28 5.35
CA SER A 159 -2.66 12.32 5.76
C SER A 159 -3.22 12.10 7.18
N SER A 160 -3.27 10.84 7.63
CA SER A 160 -3.85 10.49 8.94
C SER A 160 -2.85 10.61 10.10
N ALA A 161 -3.33 11.19 11.20
CA ALA A 161 -2.61 11.33 12.46
C ALA A 161 -2.86 10.19 13.48
N TRP A 162 -3.67 9.19 13.12
CA TRP A 162 -4.07 8.11 14.05
C TRP A 162 -4.15 6.71 13.42
N ARG A 163 -4.09 6.60 12.09
CA ARG A 163 -4.03 5.28 11.42
C ARG A 163 -2.86 4.49 11.98
N ASN A 164 -3.07 3.19 12.21
CA ASN A 164 -2.04 2.28 12.73
C ASN A 164 -1.69 2.49 14.22
N SER A 165 -2.51 3.22 14.98
CA SER A 165 -2.38 3.35 16.44
C SER A 165 -2.34 2.00 17.18
N LYS A 166 -2.97 0.96 16.63
CA LYS A 166 -2.91 -0.42 17.14
C LYS A 166 -1.50 -1.03 17.15
N PHE A 167 -0.53 -0.43 16.47
CA PHE A 167 0.87 -0.85 16.42
C PHE A 167 1.79 0.04 17.24
N SER A 168 1.25 0.71 18.28
CA SER A 168 2.01 1.59 19.19
C SER A 168 2.76 2.72 18.48
N ILE A 169 2.27 3.15 17.31
CA ILE A 169 2.78 4.32 16.60
C ILE A 169 2.18 5.57 17.24
N THR A 170 3.05 6.45 17.72
CA THR A 170 2.64 7.63 18.46
C THR A 170 2.11 8.73 17.54
N TRP A 171 1.34 9.65 18.12
CA TRP A 171 0.78 10.79 17.40
C TRP A 171 1.88 11.73 16.89
N ASP A 172 2.92 11.97 17.69
CA ASP A 172 4.10 12.76 17.30
C ASP A 172 4.83 12.14 16.11
N PHE A 173 5.01 10.81 16.09
CA PHE A 173 5.54 10.10 14.93
C PHE A 173 4.72 10.40 13.68
N HIS A 174 3.38 10.26 13.75
CA HIS A 174 2.53 10.46 12.58
C HIS A 174 2.66 11.85 11.99
N LEU A 175 2.74 12.86 12.85
CA LEU A 175 2.84 14.24 12.41
C LEU A 175 4.23 14.61 11.91
N GLN A 176 5.29 14.06 12.49
CA GLN A 176 6.63 14.20 11.94
C GLN A 176 6.74 13.53 10.57
N ALA A 177 6.25 12.29 10.45
CA ALA A 177 6.18 11.56 9.18
C ALA A 177 5.40 12.35 8.11
N LYS A 178 4.25 12.92 8.49
CA LYS A 178 3.46 13.81 7.62
C LYS A 178 4.25 15.02 7.17
N SER A 179 4.95 15.70 8.09
CA SER A 179 5.75 16.88 7.74
C SER A 179 6.92 16.55 6.81
N VAL A 180 7.58 15.39 6.98
CA VAL A 180 8.64 14.94 6.06
C VAL A 180 8.06 14.68 4.67
N PHE A 181 6.92 14.00 4.59
CA PHE A 181 6.24 13.73 3.33
C PHE A 181 5.73 15.00 2.63
N GLU A 182 5.25 15.99 3.38
CA GLU A 182 4.87 17.31 2.85
C GLU A 182 6.03 18.02 2.16
N ASN A 183 7.21 18.00 2.78
CA ASN A 183 8.36 18.73 2.29
C ASN A 183 9.08 18.01 1.13
N ASN A 184 9.06 16.67 1.14
CA ASN A 184 9.92 15.88 0.24
C ASN A 184 9.13 15.10 -0.82
N GLY A 185 7.91 14.64 -0.49
CA GLY A 185 7.17 13.67 -1.31
C GLY A 185 6.00 14.25 -2.09
N LEU A 186 5.12 15.01 -1.46
CA LEU A 186 3.86 15.48 -2.09
C LEU A 186 4.09 16.22 -3.40
N ARG A 187 5.04 17.15 -3.41
CA ARG A 187 5.37 17.92 -4.62
C ARG A 187 5.81 17.01 -5.76
N ARG A 188 6.69 16.02 -5.47
CA ARG A 188 7.20 15.10 -6.49
C ARG A 188 6.09 14.23 -7.07
N LEU A 189 5.24 13.68 -6.20
CA LEU A 189 4.09 12.86 -6.64
C LEU A 189 3.11 13.68 -7.49
N LEU A 190 2.90 14.96 -7.16
CA LEU A 190 2.10 15.87 -7.97
C LEU A 190 2.75 16.13 -9.34
N GLU A 191 4.04 16.47 -9.37
CA GLU A 191 4.78 16.71 -10.62
C GLU A 191 4.74 15.50 -11.55
N MET A 192 4.96 14.29 -11.01
CA MET A 192 4.88 13.04 -11.77
C MET A 192 3.46 12.78 -12.31
N SER A 193 2.44 13.01 -11.49
CA SER A 193 1.03 12.82 -11.86
C SER A 193 0.61 13.78 -12.96
N LEU A 194 0.95 15.07 -12.82
CA LEU A 194 0.62 16.10 -13.81
C LEU A 194 1.39 15.92 -15.12
N THR A 195 2.67 15.53 -15.04
CA THR A 195 3.49 15.26 -16.24
C THR A 195 2.91 14.10 -17.05
N THR A 196 2.51 13.02 -16.36
CA THR A 196 1.92 11.85 -17.02
C THR A 196 0.53 12.18 -17.57
N LEU A 197 -0.30 12.89 -16.80
CA LEU A 197 -1.60 13.37 -17.27
C LEU A 197 -1.47 14.27 -18.50
N HIS A 198 -0.49 15.17 -18.53
CA HIS A 198 -0.22 16.02 -19.69
C HIS A 198 0.13 15.18 -20.92
N ALA A 199 1.00 14.17 -20.78
CA ALA A 199 1.35 13.26 -21.87
C ALA A 199 0.12 12.50 -22.39
N LEU A 200 -0.75 12.00 -21.50
CA LEU A 200 -2.01 11.37 -21.88
C LEU A 200 -2.97 12.35 -22.59
N SER A 201 -3.01 13.60 -22.14
CA SER A 201 -3.88 14.64 -22.72
C SER A 201 -3.47 15.10 -24.12
N ASN A 202 -2.26 14.76 -24.57
CA ASN A 202 -1.78 15.05 -25.91
C ASN A 202 -2.05 13.89 -26.89
N GLN A 203 -2.68 12.80 -26.47
CA GLN A 203 -3.05 11.68 -27.35
C GLN A 203 -4.27 12.04 -28.22
N GLU A 204 -4.29 11.58 -29.47
CA GLU A 204 -5.29 12.00 -30.48
C GLU A 204 -6.73 11.53 -30.18
N ASP A 205 -6.94 10.52 -29.34
CA ASP A 205 -8.28 9.99 -29.00
C ASP A 205 -8.47 9.64 -27.51
N ILE A 206 -8.51 10.68 -26.66
CA ILE A 206 -8.74 10.54 -25.22
C ILE A 206 -10.21 10.17 -24.90
N VAL A 207 -11.14 10.73 -25.68
CA VAL A 207 -12.58 10.62 -25.38
C VAL A 207 -13.18 9.31 -25.92
N GLY A 208 -12.67 8.80 -27.04
CA GLY A 208 -13.08 7.51 -27.61
C GLY A 208 -12.51 6.31 -26.87
N ASN A 209 -11.36 6.46 -26.21
CA ASN A 209 -10.76 5.39 -25.41
C ASN A 209 -11.23 5.45 -23.94
N ASN A 210 -12.23 4.62 -23.61
CA ASN A 210 -12.75 4.46 -22.24
C ASN A 210 -11.66 4.14 -21.21
N PHE A 211 -10.60 3.43 -21.61
CA PHE A 211 -9.48 3.14 -20.73
C PHE A 211 -8.67 4.40 -20.41
N THR A 212 -8.23 5.12 -21.45
CA THR A 212 -7.45 6.37 -21.30
C THR A 212 -8.22 7.39 -20.47
N ARG A 213 -9.54 7.51 -20.68
CA ARG A 213 -10.41 8.36 -19.86
C ARG A 213 -10.39 7.98 -18.39
N ARG A 214 -10.57 6.69 -18.05
CA ARG A 214 -10.50 6.22 -16.66
C ARG A 214 -9.13 6.47 -16.03
N LEU A 215 -8.07 6.35 -16.81
CA LEU A 215 -6.72 6.64 -16.34
C LEU A 215 -6.54 8.14 -16.06
N CYS A 216 -7.04 9.02 -16.93
CA CYS A 216 -7.08 10.46 -16.68
C CYS A 216 -7.87 10.79 -15.40
N ASP A 217 -9.02 10.16 -15.18
CA ASP A 217 -9.82 10.33 -13.95
C ASP A 217 -8.99 9.98 -12.70
N ARG A 218 -8.17 8.91 -12.75
CA ARG A 218 -7.28 8.53 -11.64
C ARG A 218 -6.16 9.53 -11.39
N PHE A 219 -5.54 10.08 -12.44
CA PHE A 219 -4.53 11.12 -12.28
C PHE A 219 -5.11 12.42 -11.73
N LEU A 220 -6.33 12.78 -12.14
CA LEU A 220 -7.05 13.92 -11.60
C LEU A 220 -7.41 13.71 -10.13
N GLU A 221 -7.91 12.53 -9.76
CA GLU A 221 -8.19 12.16 -8.36
C GLU A 221 -6.94 12.25 -7.49
N VAL A 222 -5.79 11.74 -7.95
CA VAL A 222 -4.51 11.90 -7.26
C VAL A 222 -4.14 13.37 -7.09
N SER A 223 -4.28 14.17 -8.15
CA SER A 223 -3.95 15.59 -8.13
C SER A 223 -4.86 16.37 -7.17
N GLU A 224 -6.16 16.09 -7.17
CA GLU A 224 -7.14 16.66 -6.25
C GLU A 224 -6.78 16.31 -4.79
N ASN A 225 -6.47 15.04 -4.51
CA ASN A 225 -6.09 14.59 -3.17
C ASN A 225 -4.83 15.31 -2.64
N ILE A 226 -3.86 15.60 -3.53
CA ILE A 226 -2.66 16.36 -3.15
C ILE A 226 -2.98 17.86 -2.98
N LEU A 227 -3.76 18.45 -3.89
CA LEU A 227 -4.09 19.88 -3.84
C LEU A 227 -5.02 20.22 -2.67
N SER A 228 -5.87 19.28 -2.26
CA SER A 228 -6.73 19.38 -1.09
C SER A 228 -6.01 19.02 0.23
N TRP A 229 -4.70 18.75 0.18
CA TRP A 229 -3.93 18.34 1.35
C TRP A 229 -4.00 19.37 2.49
N ASN A 230 -4.38 18.90 3.68
CA ASN A 230 -4.39 19.73 4.88
C ASN A 230 -2.97 19.86 5.45
N PHE A 231 -2.23 20.87 5.00
CA PHE A 231 -0.84 21.10 5.40
C PHE A 231 -0.68 21.36 6.90
N SER A 232 0.38 20.78 7.46
CA SER A 232 0.73 20.96 8.88
C SER A 232 0.98 22.44 9.19
N SER A 233 0.46 22.92 10.32
CA SER A 233 0.59 24.34 10.66
C SER A 233 2.07 24.72 10.90
N LYS A 234 2.44 25.96 10.56
CA LYS A 234 3.81 26.46 10.77
C LYS A 234 4.21 26.45 12.26
N LEU A 235 3.24 26.66 13.15
CA LEU A 235 3.45 26.62 14.61
C LEU A 235 3.80 25.21 15.08
N TYR A 236 3.09 24.21 14.55
CA TYR A 236 3.33 22.81 14.88
C TYR A 236 4.72 22.33 14.41
N ARG A 237 5.13 22.71 13.19
CA ARG A 237 6.49 22.42 12.68
C ARG A 237 7.59 22.97 13.59
N ARG A 238 7.39 24.18 14.13
CA ARG A 238 8.33 24.79 15.09
C ARG A 238 8.36 24.05 16.45
N PHE A 239 7.22 23.56 16.92
CA PHE A 239 7.17 22.77 18.15
C PHE A 239 7.96 21.47 18.02
N LEU A 240 7.75 20.72 16.91
CA LEU A 240 8.50 19.50 16.65
C LEU A 240 10.01 19.72 16.46
N SER A 241 10.41 20.76 15.71
CA SER A 241 11.83 21.04 15.48
C SER A 241 12.57 21.34 16.79
N ASN A 242 11.89 21.93 17.77
CA ASN A 242 12.49 22.25 19.06
C ASN A 242 12.64 21.03 19.99
N HIS A 243 12.00 19.90 19.70
CA HIS A 243 12.16 18.64 20.45
C HIS A 243 13.23 17.71 19.88
N GLN A 244 13.79 18.01 18.70
CA GLN A 244 14.90 17.25 18.11
C GLN A 244 16.30 17.75 18.52
N VAL A 245 16.38 18.85 19.27
CA VAL A 245 17.64 19.52 19.66
C VAL A 245 18.06 19.23 21.10
N ASN A 246 17.36 18.34 21.81
CA ASN A 246 17.71 17.91 23.18
C ASN A 246 18.03 16.43 23.25
#